data_AF-A0A2U2ZE15-F1
#
_entry.id   AF-A0A2U2ZE15-F1
#
_cell.length_a   1.000
_cell.length_b   1.000
_cell.length_c   1.000
_cell.angle_alpha   90.00
_cell.angle_beta   90.00
_cell.angle_gamma   90.00
#
_symmetry.space_group_name_H-M   'P 1'
#
loop_
_entity.id
_entity.type
_entity.pdbx_description
1 polymer ?
#
loop_
_entity_poly.entity_id
_entity_poly.type
_entity_poly.pdbx_seq_one_letter_code
_entity_poly.pdbx_strand_id
1 'polypeptide(L)'
;MGRSGSQGESGCSVLERIWTRPAAEAVTLLGGDPDDPARGVVPAVASAGLTFRLAPGRRAENVMEQLRKWVAETIRDGFAYELNTSNTNQDAYATPAG
;
A
#
# COMPACT_ATOMS: atom_id res chain seq x y z
N MET A 1 41.88 -5.29 -1.51
CA MET A 1 41.52 -4.14 -0.64
C MET A 1 40.00 -3.96 -0.73
N GLY A 2 39.24 -4.53 0.21
CA GLY A 2 37.76 -4.55 0.16
C GLY A 2 37.16 -3.38 0.94
N ARG A 3 36.26 -2.62 0.32
CA ARG A 3 35.60 -1.46 0.93
C ARG A 3 34.37 -1.92 1.72
N SER A 4 34.56 -2.24 2.99
CA SER A 4 33.51 -2.64 3.95
C SER A 4 32.79 -1.42 4.53
N GLY A 5 32.08 -0.66 3.69
CA GLY A 5 31.29 0.49 4.15
C GLY A 5 30.03 0.62 3.31
N SER A 6 28.88 0.29 3.91
CA SER A 6 27.57 0.54 3.31
C SER A 6 27.39 2.04 3.10
N GLN A 7 27.43 2.49 1.84
CA GLN A 7 27.20 3.88 1.46
C GLN A 7 25.75 4.28 1.82
N GLY A 8 25.56 5.16 2.81
CA GLY A 8 24.33 5.96 2.93
C GLY A 8 24.18 6.72 4.26
N GLU A 9 22.97 7.25 4.52
CA GLU A 9 22.58 8.15 5.63
C GLU A 9 23.13 7.77 7.03
N SER A 10 24.04 8.60 7.55
CA SER A 10 24.66 8.44 8.87
C SER A 10 23.61 8.24 9.97
N GLY A 11 23.71 7.13 10.71
CA GLY A 11 22.83 6.83 11.84
C GLY A 11 21.73 5.79 11.58
N CYS A 12 21.53 5.35 10.33
CA CYS A 12 20.59 4.26 10.01
C CYS A 12 21.34 3.01 9.55
N SER A 13 21.00 1.85 10.12
CA SER A 13 21.43 0.54 9.61
C SER A 13 20.85 0.27 8.21
N VAL A 14 21.47 -0.66 7.49
CA VAL A 14 20.98 -1.08 6.15
C VAL A 14 19.53 -1.61 6.23
N LEU A 15 19.20 -2.34 7.29
CA LEU A 15 17.85 -2.86 7.50
C LEU A 15 16.85 -1.74 7.78
N GLU A 16 17.21 -0.76 8.61
CA GLU A 16 16.36 0.40 8.86
C GLU A 16 16.08 1.15 7.56
N ARG A 17 17.07 1.39 6.68
CA ARG A 17 16.81 2.10 5.40
C ARG A 17 15.87 1.36 4.45
N ILE A 18 15.89 0.03 4.46
CA ILE A 18 15.02 -0.78 3.59
C ILE A 18 13.60 -0.87 4.19
N TRP A 19 13.47 -0.93 5.51
CA TRP A 19 12.20 -1.22 6.19
C TRP A 19 11.47 0.02 6.75
N THR A 20 12.13 1.19 6.82
CA THR A 20 11.52 2.43 7.35
C THR A 20 10.80 3.27 6.30
N ARG A 21 10.93 2.94 5.01
CA ARG A 21 10.27 3.70 3.95
C ARG A 21 8.83 3.21 3.77
N PRO A 22 7.83 4.11 3.79
CA PRO A 22 6.47 3.70 3.48
C PRO A 22 6.34 3.29 2.01
N ALA A 23 5.49 2.30 1.72
CA ALA A 23 5.19 1.87 0.37
C ALA A 23 3.67 1.61 0.21
N ALA A 24 3.16 1.83 -0.99
CA ALA A 24 1.81 1.49 -1.40
C ALA A 24 1.89 0.72 -2.72
N GLU A 25 1.35 -0.49 -2.76
CA GLU A 25 1.50 -1.43 -3.88
C GLU A 25 0.13 -1.94 -4.32
N ALA A 26 -0.17 -1.83 -5.62
CA ALA A 26 -1.32 -2.50 -6.21
C ALA A 26 -0.95 -3.95 -6.51
N VAL A 27 -1.46 -4.87 -5.68
CA VAL A 27 -1.17 -6.30 -5.77
C VAL A 27 -2.14 -7.02 -6.71
N THR A 28 -3.35 -6.49 -6.89
CA THR A 28 -4.33 -6.99 -7.85
C THR A 28 -5.04 -5.85 -8.55
N LEU A 29 -5.36 -6.05 -9.83
CA LEU A 29 -6.18 -5.18 -10.66
C LEU A 29 -7.02 -6.07 -11.57
N LEU A 30 -8.34 -6.01 -11.42
CA LEU A 30 -9.29 -6.83 -12.16
C LEU A 30 -10.36 -5.94 -12.77
N GLY A 31 -10.77 -6.23 -14.00
CA GLY A 31 -11.85 -5.52 -14.70
C GLY A 31 -12.79 -6.52 -15.35
N GLY A 32 -14.08 -6.45 -15.00
CA GLY A 32 -15.06 -7.44 -15.43
C GLY A 32 -14.88 -8.80 -14.75
N ASP A 33 -15.33 -9.85 -15.41
CA ASP A 33 -15.18 -11.23 -14.96
C ASP A 33 -13.85 -11.81 -15.49
N PRO A 34 -12.88 -12.14 -14.62
CA PRO A 34 -11.59 -12.70 -15.06
C PRO A 34 -11.70 -14.12 -15.63
N ASP A 35 -12.80 -14.85 -15.37
CA ASP A 35 -13.03 -16.20 -15.85
C ASP A 35 -13.75 -16.25 -17.21
N ASP A 36 -14.29 -15.11 -17.68
CA ASP A 36 -14.96 -14.99 -18.99
C ASP A 36 -13.96 -14.55 -20.09
N PRO A 37 -13.93 -15.19 -21.28
CA PRO A 37 -13.08 -14.77 -22.39
C PRO A 37 -13.28 -13.30 -22.77
N ALA A 38 -12.18 -12.62 -23.08
CA ALA A 38 -12.18 -11.20 -23.44
C ALA A 38 -13.13 -10.90 -24.61
N ARG A 39 -14.21 -10.15 -24.33
CA ARG A 39 -15.26 -9.81 -25.33
C ARG A 39 -15.03 -8.48 -26.04
N GLY A 40 -13.92 -7.79 -25.77
CA GLY A 40 -13.62 -6.46 -26.34
C GLY A 40 -14.57 -5.35 -25.86
N VAL A 41 -15.26 -5.56 -24.74
CA VAL A 41 -16.19 -4.60 -24.13
C VAL A 41 -15.53 -3.84 -22.98
N VAL A 42 -16.02 -2.63 -22.70
CA VAL A 42 -15.64 -1.90 -21.49
C VAL A 42 -16.30 -2.58 -20.29
N PRO A 43 -15.54 -3.03 -19.27
CA PRO A 43 -16.12 -3.68 -18.10
C PRO A 43 -16.93 -2.69 -17.26
N ALA A 44 -18.10 -3.14 -16.77
CA ALA A 44 -18.97 -2.32 -15.93
C ALA A 44 -18.45 -2.15 -14.49
N VAL A 45 -17.57 -3.04 -14.02
CA VAL A 45 -17.00 -3.05 -12.68
C VAL A 45 -15.51 -3.36 -12.76
N ALA A 46 -14.72 -2.73 -11.89
CA ALA A 46 -13.31 -3.04 -11.68
C ALA A 46 -12.99 -3.08 -10.19
N SER A 47 -12.01 -3.88 -9.80
CA SER A 47 -11.54 -4.02 -8.42
C SER A 47 -10.01 -3.97 -8.36
N ALA A 48 -9.50 -3.48 -7.24
CA ALA A 48 -8.07 -3.37 -6.99
C ALA A 48 -7.75 -3.77 -5.55
N GLY A 49 -6.69 -4.56 -5.37
CA GLY A 49 -6.13 -4.89 -4.07
C GLY A 49 -4.91 -4.02 -3.82
N LEU A 50 -4.93 -3.26 -2.72
CA LEU A 50 -3.82 -2.39 -2.33
C LEU A 50 -3.21 -2.89 -1.02
N THR A 51 -1.88 -2.94 -0.97
CA THR A 51 -1.12 -3.25 0.23
C THR A 51 -0.26 -2.07 0.61
N PHE A 52 -0.25 -1.73 1.90
CA PHE A 52 0.53 -0.62 2.44
C PHE A 52 1.58 -1.15 3.43
N ARG A 53 2.82 -0.71 3.26
CA ARG A 53 3.88 -0.86 4.26
C ARG A 53 4.02 0.45 5.01
N LEU A 54 3.85 0.39 6.33
CA LEU A 54 3.87 1.56 7.19
C LEU A 54 5.28 1.82 7.72
N ALA A 55 5.66 3.09 7.77
CA ALA A 55 6.86 3.51 8.47
C ALA A 55 6.61 3.58 9.99
N PRO A 56 7.64 3.42 10.83
CA PRO A 56 7.53 3.59 12.28
C PRO A 56 6.84 4.90 12.68
N GLY A 57 6.00 4.84 13.72
CA GLY A 57 5.24 6.00 14.22
C GLY A 57 3.98 6.35 13.41
N ARG A 58 3.64 5.60 12.35
CA ARG A 58 2.34 5.68 11.69
C ARG A 58 1.41 4.60 12.23
N ARG A 59 0.18 5.01 12.59
CA ARG A 59 -0.91 4.09 12.93
C ARG A 59 -1.65 3.67 11.67
N ALA A 60 -1.96 2.38 11.57
CA ALA A 60 -2.71 1.84 10.43
C ALA A 60 -4.05 2.55 10.26
N GLU A 61 -4.76 2.82 11.35
CA GLU A 61 -6.04 3.55 11.36
C GLU A 61 -5.95 4.89 10.62
N ASN A 62 -4.96 5.72 10.94
CA ASN A 62 -4.77 7.03 10.32
C ASN A 62 -4.49 6.92 8.81
N VAL A 63 -3.79 5.86 8.38
CA VAL A 63 -3.53 5.63 6.95
C VAL A 63 -4.80 5.18 6.24
N MET A 64 -5.63 4.36 6.89
CA MET A 64 -6.92 3.96 6.34
C MET A 64 -7.91 5.12 6.22
N GLU A 65 -7.91 6.05 7.18
CA GLU A 65 -8.70 7.28 7.08
C GLU A 65 -8.24 8.16 5.91
N GLN A 66 -6.92 8.35 5.75
CA GLN A 66 -6.36 9.09 4.62
C GLN A 66 -6.72 8.43 3.28
N LEU A 67 -6.66 7.10 3.20
CA LEU A 67 -7.06 6.36 2.00
C LEU A 67 -8.54 6.55 1.69
N ARG A 68 -9.43 6.41 2.69
CA ARG A 68 -10.88 6.65 2.52
C ARG A 68 -11.16 8.04 1.98
N LYS A 69 -10.52 9.05 2.57
CA LYS A 69 -10.65 10.45 2.13
C LYS A 69 -10.16 10.62 0.69
N TRP A 70 -8.97 10.11 0.38
CA TRP A 70 -8.40 10.21 -0.96
C TRP A 70 -9.28 9.54 -2.01
N VAL A 71 -9.83 8.35 -1.74
CA VAL A 71 -10.76 7.68 -2.66
C VAL A 71 -12.02 8.52 -2.87
N ALA A 72 -12.62 9.03 -1.78
CA ALA A 72 -13.82 9.87 -1.86
C ALA A 72 -13.60 11.16 -2.68
N GLU A 73 -12.40 11.74 -2.60
CA GLU A 73 -12.03 12.95 -3.36
C GLU A 73 -11.64 12.65 -4.82
N THR A 74 -11.17 11.43 -5.10
CA THR A 74 -10.65 11.04 -6.43
C THR A 74 -11.74 10.48 -7.34
N ILE A 75 -12.69 9.71 -6.79
CA ILE A 75 -13.78 9.13 -7.56
C ILE A 75 -14.76 10.24 -7.95
N ARG A 76 -15.03 10.38 -9.25
CA ARG A 76 -15.94 11.40 -9.78
C ARG A 76 -17.40 11.01 -9.55
N ASP A 77 -18.24 12.03 -9.49
CA ASP A 77 -19.69 11.85 -9.49
C ASP A 77 -20.16 10.96 -10.65
N GLY A 78 -21.10 10.06 -10.35
CA GLY A 78 -21.63 9.08 -11.30
C GLY A 78 -20.98 7.70 -11.24
N PHE A 79 -19.91 7.50 -10.46
CA PHE A 79 -19.30 6.20 -10.21
C PHE A 79 -19.51 5.78 -8.75
N ALA A 80 -20.12 4.62 -8.54
CA ALA A 80 -20.19 4.00 -7.23
C ALA A 80 -18.87 3.29 -6.90
N TYR A 81 -18.45 3.34 -5.64
CA TYR A 81 -17.28 2.61 -5.16
C TYR A 81 -17.53 2.01 -3.78
N GLU A 82 -16.81 0.94 -3.47
CA GLU A 82 -16.77 0.33 -2.15
C GLU A 82 -15.30 0.14 -1.75
N LEU A 83 -14.96 0.43 -0.50
CA LEU A 83 -13.61 0.26 0.04
C LEU A 83 -13.65 -0.65 1.26
N ASN A 84 -13.22 -1.89 1.07
CA ASN A 84 -13.09 -2.87 2.14
C ASN A 84 -11.67 -2.89 2.71
N THR A 85 -11.55 -3.14 4.01
CA THR A 85 -10.28 -3.19 4.72
C THR A 85 -10.12 -4.54 5.39
N SER A 86 -8.97 -5.19 5.21
CA SER A 86 -8.71 -6.48 5.83
C SER A 86 -8.40 -6.35 7.33
N ASN A 87 -8.70 -7.39 8.10
CA ASN A 87 -8.43 -7.45 9.55
C ASN A 87 -6.94 -7.66 9.89
N THR A 88 -6.06 -7.75 8.90
CA THR A 88 -4.61 -7.91 9.06
C THR A 88 -3.87 -6.58 9.15
N ASN A 89 -4.58 -5.49 9.44
CA ASN A 89 -3.96 -4.19 9.67
C ASN A 89 -3.07 -4.29 10.91
N GLN A 90 -1.78 -4.08 10.73
CA GLN A 90 -0.78 -4.09 11.79
C GLN A 90 -0.01 -2.79 11.71
N ASP A 91 0.28 -2.20 12.86
CA ASP A 91 1.20 -1.06 12.93
C ASP A 91 2.62 -1.49 12.53
N ALA A 92 3.42 -0.51 12.12
CA ALA A 92 4.82 -0.77 11.76
C ALA A 92 5.55 -1.41 12.95
N TYR A 93 6.21 -2.55 12.70
CA TYR A 93 7.03 -3.21 13.72
C TYR A 93 8.18 -2.27 14.14
N ALA A 94 8.24 -1.96 15.44
CA ALA A 94 9.34 -1.22 16.04
C ALA A 94 10.22 -2.19 16.82
N THR A 95 11.50 -2.28 16.46
CA THR A 95 12.48 -3.04 17.24
C THR A 95 12.63 -2.38 18.62
N PRO A 96 12.45 -3.12 19.74
CA PRO A 96 12.68 -2.59 21.08
C PRO A 96 14.11 -2.05 21.21
N ALA A 97 14.28 -0.90 21.87
CA ALA A 97 15.60 -0.45 22.28
C ALA A 97 16.12 -1.42 23.36
N GLY A 98 17.27 -2.03 23.10
CA GLY A 98 17.97 -2.90 24.06
C GLY A 98 18.56 -2.12 25.23
#